data_AF-A0A4R6QEA4-F1
#
_entry.id   AF-A0A4R6QEA4-F1
#
_cell.length_a   1.000
_cell.length_b   1.000
_cell.length_c   1.000
_cell.angle_alpha   90.00
_cell.angle_beta   90.00
_cell.angle_gamma   90.00
#
_symmetry.space_group_name_H-M   'P 1'
#
loop_
_entity.id
_entity.type
_entity.pdbx_description
1 polymer ?
#
loop_
_entity_poly.entity_id
_entity_poly.type
_entity_poly.pdbx_seq_one_letter_code
_entity_poly.pdbx_strand_id
1 'polypeptide(L)'
;MQEALLEILGAYERDFAKHPDLSEFPKISMIWKSVPSQLARENKEFIYKVVKECALTESYVLQTLLTQFEVTPRYWSRNNPSYEVDFLIQRENDIFPVEVKSEANTTSKSLKKFKELFPDQVKLRIRFSLDNLKLDDDMLNIPLFMADQTDRLIGLALKQLKN
;
A
#
# COMPACT_ATOMS: atom_id res chain seq x y z
N MET A 1 37.11 7.79 -3.55
CA MET A 1 36.69 6.62 -4.36
C MET A 1 35.23 6.26 -4.10
N GLN A 2 34.81 6.14 -2.84
CA GLN A 2 33.41 5.84 -2.48
C GLN A 2 32.43 6.99 -2.82
N GLU A 3 32.86 8.24 -2.67
CA GLU A 3 32.07 9.43 -3.05
C GLU A 3 31.77 9.50 -4.54
N ALA A 4 32.77 9.26 -5.40
CA ALA A 4 32.58 9.24 -6.85
C ALA A 4 31.58 8.16 -7.30
N LEU A 5 31.59 6.98 -6.64
CA LEU A 5 30.62 5.92 -6.90
C LEU A 5 29.20 6.35 -6.48
N LEU A 6 29.05 6.99 -5.32
CA LEU A 6 27.78 7.51 -4.84
C LEU A 6 27.26 8.63 -5.76
N GLU A 7 28.13 9.48 -6.28
CA GLU A 7 27.76 10.52 -7.25
C GLU A 7 27.25 9.92 -8.56
N ILE A 8 27.93 8.88 -9.07
CA ILE A 8 27.51 8.18 -10.29
C ILE A 8 26.13 7.52 -10.07
N LEU A 9 25.96 6.77 -8.98
CA LEU A 9 24.68 6.14 -8.65
C LEU A 9 23.55 7.17 -8.50
N GLY A 10 23.83 8.30 -7.84
CA GLY A 10 22.88 9.39 -7.73
C GLY A 10 22.59 10.10 -9.06
N ALA A 11 23.55 10.14 -9.98
CA ALA A 11 23.35 10.70 -11.32
C ALA A 11 22.41 9.82 -12.15
N TYR A 12 22.57 8.49 -12.10
CA TYR A 12 21.63 7.55 -12.72
C TYR A 12 20.23 7.67 -12.11
N GLU A 13 20.12 7.76 -10.78
CA GLU A 13 18.82 7.91 -10.12
C GLU A 13 18.11 9.20 -10.55
N ARG A 14 18.84 10.31 -10.72
CA ARG A 14 18.30 11.57 -11.27
C ARG A 14 17.93 11.48 -12.73
N ASP A 15 18.63 10.66 -13.51
CA ASP A 15 18.33 10.45 -14.93
C ASP A 15 17.01 9.69 -15.12
N PHE A 16 16.74 8.69 -14.26
CA PHE A 16 15.46 7.99 -14.25
C PHE A 16 14.27 8.91 -14.00
N ALA A 17 14.44 10.03 -13.28
CA ALA A 17 13.35 10.98 -13.03
C ALA A 17 12.86 11.72 -14.29
N LYS A 18 13.57 11.63 -15.41
CA LYS A 18 13.25 12.35 -16.66
C LYS A 18 12.24 11.65 -17.56
N HIS A 19 12.00 10.36 -17.35
CA HIS A 19 11.24 9.51 -18.27
C HIS A 19 9.82 9.13 -17.80
N PRO A 20 9.58 8.79 -16.52
CA PRO A 20 8.28 8.40 -16.01
C PRO A 20 7.51 9.61 -15.46
N ASP A 21 6.21 9.42 -15.23
CA ASP A 21 5.42 10.38 -14.46
C ASP A 21 5.98 10.50 -13.02
N LEU A 22 5.88 11.69 -12.43
CA LEU A 22 6.36 11.97 -11.07
C LEU A 22 5.78 11.02 -10.00
N SER A 23 4.61 10.45 -10.26
CA SER A 23 3.93 9.46 -9.42
C SER A 23 4.59 8.07 -9.45
N GLU A 24 5.33 7.73 -10.51
CA GLU A 24 5.97 6.41 -10.67
C GLU A 24 7.42 6.39 -10.16
N PHE A 25 8.06 7.56 -10.07
CA PHE A 25 9.45 7.68 -9.61
C PHE A 25 9.73 7.01 -8.24
N PRO A 26 8.86 7.10 -7.22
CA PRO A 26 9.09 6.40 -5.95
C PRO A 26 9.22 4.87 -6.13
N LYS A 27 8.41 4.26 -7.01
CA LYS A 27 8.45 2.82 -7.29
C LYS A 27 9.75 2.44 -8.02
N ILE A 28 10.15 3.25 -9.01
CA ILE A 28 11.38 3.04 -9.78
C ILE A 28 12.62 3.17 -8.88
N SER A 29 12.65 4.17 -7.99
CA SER A 29 13.73 4.36 -7.02
C SER A 29 13.86 3.16 -6.07
N MET A 30 12.73 2.60 -5.57
CA MET A 30 12.74 1.40 -4.75
C MET A 30 13.33 0.19 -5.50
N ILE A 31 12.93 -0.01 -6.76
CA ILE A 31 13.48 -1.08 -7.60
C ILE A 31 14.99 -0.89 -7.77
N TRP A 32 15.43 0.30 -8.18
CA TRP A 32 16.85 0.61 -8.39
C TRP A 32 17.70 0.34 -7.14
N LYS A 33 17.24 0.79 -5.97
CA LYS A 33 17.91 0.59 -4.68
C LYS A 33 18.01 -0.90 -4.29
N SER A 34 17.11 -1.75 -4.78
CA SER A 34 17.14 -3.19 -4.53
C SER A 34 18.10 -3.94 -5.46
N VAL A 35 18.44 -3.40 -6.64
CA VAL A 35 19.23 -4.13 -7.66
C VAL A 35 20.58 -4.62 -7.12
N PRO A 36 21.38 -3.82 -6.37
CA PRO A 36 22.68 -4.29 -5.87
C PRO A 36 22.57 -5.50 -4.94
N SER A 37 21.60 -5.51 -4.03
CA SER A 37 21.40 -6.64 -3.11
C SER A 37 20.85 -7.87 -3.81
N GLN A 38 20.07 -7.69 -4.88
CA GLN A 38 19.59 -8.80 -5.70
C GLN A 38 20.71 -9.44 -6.53
N LEU A 39 21.59 -8.63 -7.14
CA LEU A 39 22.74 -9.13 -7.90
C LEU A 39 23.82 -9.80 -7.04
N ALA A 40 23.86 -9.48 -5.74
CA ALA A 40 24.76 -10.13 -4.79
C ALA A 40 24.34 -11.56 -4.40
N ARG A 41 23.15 -12.01 -4.80
CA ARG A 41 22.63 -13.34 -4.49
C ARG A 41 23.06 -14.35 -5.56
N GLU A 42 23.17 -15.62 -5.16
CA GLU A 42 23.41 -16.70 -6.12
C GLU A 42 22.21 -16.95 -7.04
N ASN A 43 20.98 -16.75 -6.55
CA ASN A 43 19.77 -16.81 -7.36
C ASN A 43 19.66 -15.55 -8.24
N LYS A 44 19.54 -15.74 -9.55
CA LYS A 44 19.45 -14.67 -10.56
C LYS A 44 18.02 -14.21 -10.87
N GLU A 45 17.00 -14.84 -10.27
CA GLU A 45 15.62 -14.39 -10.40
C GLU A 45 15.38 -13.10 -9.60
N PHE A 46 14.61 -12.18 -10.17
CA PHE A 46 14.23 -10.95 -9.49
C PHE A 46 13.20 -11.23 -8.40
N ILE A 47 13.51 -10.86 -7.15
CA ILE A 47 12.68 -11.15 -5.97
C ILE A 47 12.04 -9.86 -5.47
N TYR A 48 10.76 -9.68 -5.77
CA TYR A 48 9.97 -8.52 -5.36
C TYR A 48 9.96 -8.27 -3.85
N LYS A 49 10.06 -9.32 -3.02
CA LYS A 49 10.16 -9.19 -1.55
C LYS A 49 11.38 -8.38 -1.09
N VAL A 50 12.49 -8.40 -1.86
CA VAL A 50 13.72 -7.65 -1.55
C VAL A 50 13.52 -6.14 -1.80
N VAL A 51 12.60 -5.78 -2.69
CA VAL A 51 12.24 -4.39 -3.01
C VAL A 51 11.41 -3.78 -1.89
N LYS A 52 10.37 -4.50 -1.45
CA LYS A 52 9.48 -4.11 -0.36
C LYS A 52 8.91 -5.37 0.27
N GLU A 53 9.05 -5.50 1.58
CA GLU A 53 8.69 -6.71 2.35
C GLU A 53 7.20 -7.09 2.25
N CYS A 54 6.34 -6.15 1.83
CA CYS A 54 4.91 -6.32 1.56
C CYS A 54 4.50 -6.28 0.06
N ALA A 55 5.42 -6.14 -0.90
CA ALA A 55 5.07 -5.94 -2.32
C ALA A 55 4.17 -7.04 -2.91
N LEU A 56 4.45 -8.31 -2.56
CA LEU A 56 3.66 -9.44 -3.03
C LEU A 56 2.26 -9.44 -2.42
N THR A 57 2.17 -9.14 -1.12
CA THR A 57 0.90 -9.04 -0.39
C THR A 57 0.04 -7.90 -0.93
N GLU A 58 0.63 -6.73 -1.17
CA GLU A 58 -0.03 -5.59 -1.81
C GLU A 58 -0.53 -5.93 -3.22
N SER A 59 0.30 -6.60 -4.02
CA SER A 59 -0.09 -7.02 -5.37
C SER A 59 -1.25 -8.03 -5.34
N TYR A 60 -1.20 -8.99 -4.43
CA TYR A 60 -2.28 -9.95 -4.23
C TYR A 60 -3.60 -9.27 -3.83
N VAL A 61 -3.56 -8.36 -2.86
CA VAL A 61 -4.74 -7.58 -2.43
C VAL A 61 -5.25 -6.74 -3.60
N LEU A 62 -4.39 -6.02 -4.32
CA LEU A 62 -4.79 -5.20 -5.46
C LEU A 62 -5.52 -6.03 -6.53
N GLN A 63 -4.95 -7.17 -6.96
CA GLN A 63 -5.58 -8.04 -7.95
C GLN A 63 -6.94 -8.53 -7.48
N THR A 64 -7.07 -8.83 -6.20
CA THR A 64 -8.33 -9.27 -5.60
C THR A 64 -9.37 -8.15 -5.56
N LEU A 65 -8.98 -6.92 -5.23
CA LEU A 65 -9.85 -5.75 -5.20
C LEU A 65 -10.34 -5.36 -6.61
N LEU A 66 -9.51 -5.49 -7.65
CA LEU A 66 -9.89 -5.19 -9.03
C LEU A 66 -11.12 -5.98 -9.50
N THR A 67 -11.34 -7.17 -8.94
CA THR A 67 -12.48 -8.01 -9.30
C THR A 67 -13.79 -7.63 -8.60
N GLN A 68 -13.71 -6.82 -7.54
CA GLN A 68 -14.83 -6.52 -6.64
C GLN A 68 -15.37 -5.10 -6.78
N PHE A 69 -14.59 -4.16 -7.33
CA PHE A 69 -14.94 -2.74 -7.39
C PHE A 69 -14.91 -2.23 -8.83
N GLU A 70 -15.89 -1.39 -9.19
CA GLU A 70 -16.00 -0.77 -10.51
C GLU A 70 -14.84 0.20 -10.80
N VAL A 71 -14.35 0.86 -9.75
CA VAL A 71 -13.25 1.82 -9.84
C VAL A 71 -11.96 1.16 -9.38
N THR A 72 -10.94 1.23 -10.24
CA THR A 72 -9.58 0.76 -9.93
C THR A 72 -9.06 1.42 -8.64
N PRO A 73 -8.54 0.63 -7.67
CA PRO A 73 -7.92 1.18 -6.47
C PRO A 73 -6.78 2.15 -6.81
N ARG A 74 -6.71 3.27 -6.09
CA ARG A 74 -5.72 4.33 -6.34
C ARG A 74 -4.69 4.41 -5.22
N TYR A 75 -3.43 4.64 -5.56
CA TYR A 75 -2.40 4.94 -4.56
C TYR A 75 -2.58 6.35 -4.01
N TRP A 76 -2.23 6.55 -2.74
CA TRP A 76 -2.24 7.87 -2.13
C TRP A 76 -1.00 8.10 -1.27
N SER A 77 -0.32 9.22 -1.52
CA SER A 77 0.79 9.68 -0.71
C SER A 77 0.78 11.19 -0.57
N ARG A 78 1.41 11.66 0.50
CA ARG A 78 1.68 13.07 0.76
C ARG A 78 3.15 13.23 1.07
N ASN A 79 3.81 14.22 0.48
CA ASN A 79 5.27 14.37 0.57
C ASN A 79 5.74 15.24 1.76
N ASN A 80 4.84 15.93 2.47
CA ASN A 80 5.21 16.75 3.64
C ASN A 80 4.03 16.99 4.63
N PRO A 81 4.03 16.37 5.84
CA PRO A 81 4.92 15.28 6.26
C PRO A 81 4.66 14.03 5.41
N SER A 82 5.66 13.14 5.29
CA SER A 82 5.54 11.93 4.48
C SER A 82 4.54 10.95 5.11
N TYR A 83 3.42 10.73 4.42
CA TYR A 83 2.43 9.71 4.77
C TYR A 83 1.95 9.01 3.51
N GLU A 84 1.79 7.70 3.59
CA GLU A 84 1.35 6.87 2.48
C GLU A 84 0.32 5.87 2.99
N VAL A 85 -0.77 5.73 2.24
CA VAL A 85 -1.75 4.67 2.39
C VAL A 85 -1.64 3.83 1.13
N ASP A 86 -1.61 2.50 1.28
CA ASP A 86 -1.34 1.60 0.15
C ASP A 86 -2.38 1.78 -0.97
N PHE A 87 -3.68 1.83 -0.61
CA PHE A 87 -4.75 2.07 -1.58
C PHE A 87 -5.89 2.93 -1.04
N LEU A 88 -6.59 3.60 -1.95
CA LEU A 88 -7.93 4.14 -1.77
C LEU A 88 -8.86 3.33 -2.67
N ILE A 89 -9.89 2.74 -2.07
CA ILE A 89 -10.97 2.08 -2.81
C ILE A 89 -12.21 2.97 -2.80
N GLN A 90 -12.93 2.99 -3.91
CA GLN A 90 -14.22 3.66 -4.01
C GLN A 90 -15.33 2.62 -4.08
N ARG A 91 -16.32 2.77 -3.22
CA ARG A 91 -17.55 1.98 -3.24
C ARG A 91 -18.73 2.94 -3.13
N GLU A 92 -19.57 2.97 -4.16
CA GLU A 92 -20.63 3.97 -4.31
C GLU A 92 -20.03 5.40 -4.25
N ASN A 93 -20.52 6.24 -3.33
CA ASN A 93 -20.06 7.63 -3.14
C ASN A 93 -19.01 7.77 -2.02
N ASP A 94 -18.50 6.65 -1.49
CA ASP A 94 -17.60 6.64 -0.35
C ASP A 94 -16.19 6.18 -0.73
N ILE A 95 -15.19 6.79 -0.09
CA ILE A 95 -13.77 6.46 -0.24
C ILE A 95 -13.29 5.79 1.04
N PHE A 96 -12.61 4.66 0.89
CA PHE A 96 -12.08 3.88 2.01
C PHE A 96 -10.56 3.78 1.89
N PRO A 97 -9.79 4.27 2.87
CA PRO A 97 -8.36 4.07 2.92
C PRO A 97 -8.04 2.64 3.34
N VAL A 98 -7.11 2.01 2.62
CA VAL A 98 -6.70 0.62 2.76
C VAL A 98 -5.21 0.55 3.06
N GLU A 99 -4.87 -0.22 4.10
CA GLU A 99 -3.50 -0.61 4.42
C GLU A 99 -3.33 -2.12 4.26
N VAL A 100 -2.19 -2.55 3.72
CA VAL A 100 -1.84 -3.96 3.57
C VAL A 100 -0.60 -4.28 4.41
N LYS A 101 -0.69 -5.36 5.18
CA LYS A 101 0.38 -5.86 6.04
C LYS A 101 0.60 -7.34 5.78
N SER A 102 1.87 -7.75 5.68
CA SER A 102 2.28 -9.16 5.61
C SER A 102 2.44 -9.81 6.98
N GLU A 103 2.22 -9.08 8.07
CA GLU A 103 2.47 -9.51 9.45
C GLU A 103 1.23 -9.37 10.34
N ALA A 104 1.21 -10.09 11.46
CA ALA A 104 0.20 -9.96 12.51
C ALA A 104 0.48 -8.68 13.33
N ASN A 105 -0.42 -7.72 13.24
CA ASN A 105 -0.51 -6.47 14.00
C ASN A 105 0.73 -5.56 14.11
N THR A 106 0.70 -4.45 13.36
CA THR A 106 1.38 -3.20 13.71
C THR A 106 0.40 -2.05 13.55
N THR A 107 0.27 -1.20 14.58
CA THR A 107 -0.55 0.02 14.51
C THR A 107 0.00 0.96 13.43
N SER A 108 -0.58 0.90 12.23
CA SER A 108 -0.22 1.84 11.15
C SER A 108 -0.64 3.25 11.54
N LYS A 109 0.34 4.16 11.61
CA LYS A 109 0.11 5.59 11.77
C LYS A 109 -0.58 6.18 10.53
N SER A 110 -0.44 5.57 9.36
CA SER A 110 -0.92 6.11 8.09
C SER A 110 -2.44 6.20 8.02
N LEU A 111 -3.17 5.12 8.29
CA LEU A 111 -4.64 5.15 8.30
C LEU A 111 -5.19 6.13 9.35
N LYS A 112 -4.55 6.21 10.51
CA LYS A 112 -4.92 7.17 11.55
C LYS A 112 -4.71 8.61 11.06
N LYS A 113 -3.56 8.90 10.45
CA LYS A 113 -3.25 10.23 9.89
C LYS A 113 -4.17 10.60 8.74
N PHE A 114 -4.52 9.65 7.87
CA PHE A 114 -5.47 9.87 6.79
C PHE A 114 -6.85 10.27 7.36
N LYS A 115 -7.34 9.56 8.39
CA LYS A 115 -8.58 9.92 9.08
C LYS A 115 -8.50 11.29 9.77
N GLU A 116 -7.36 11.65 10.37
CA GLU A 116 -7.15 12.98 10.94
C GLU A 116 -7.21 14.10 9.88
N LEU A 117 -6.75 13.82 8.65
CA LEU A 117 -6.82 14.78 7.53
C LEU A 117 -8.22 14.89 6.90
N PHE A 118 -8.99 13.80 6.93
CA PHE A 118 -10.31 13.70 6.30
C PHE A 118 -11.37 13.14 7.26
N PRO A 119 -11.62 13.80 8.41
CA PRO A 119 -12.42 13.24 9.51
C PRO A 119 -13.86 12.92 9.11
N ASP A 120 -14.50 13.78 8.32
CA ASP A 120 -15.91 13.64 7.95
C ASP A 120 -16.14 12.78 6.70
N GLN A 121 -15.09 12.44 5.96
CA GLN A 121 -15.19 11.71 4.69
C GLN A 121 -14.93 10.20 4.84
N VAL A 122 -14.13 9.82 5.84
CA VAL A 122 -13.72 8.43 6.04
C VAL A 122 -14.72 7.71 6.94
N LYS A 123 -15.65 6.97 6.36
CA LYS A 123 -16.65 6.20 7.13
C LYS A 123 -16.11 4.92 7.75
N LEU A 124 -15.10 4.33 7.10
CA LEU A 124 -14.47 3.09 7.53
C LEU A 124 -13.02 3.07 7.02
N ARG A 125 -12.10 2.57 7.85
CA ARG A 125 -10.70 2.31 7.52
C ARG A 125 -10.52 0.81 7.38
N ILE A 126 -9.76 0.38 6.38
CA ILE A 126 -9.63 -1.04 6.06
C ILE A 126 -8.16 -1.45 6.18
N ARG A 127 -7.93 -2.60 6.81
CA ARG A 127 -6.62 -3.23 6.89
C ARG A 127 -6.72 -4.66 6.38
N PHE A 128 -5.78 -5.05 5.53
CA PHE A 128 -5.50 -6.45 5.21
C PHE A 128 -4.30 -6.91 6.02
N SER A 129 -4.42 -8.01 6.76
CA SER A 129 -3.32 -8.57 7.55
C SER A 129 -3.47 -10.07 7.83
N LEU A 130 -2.52 -10.65 8.56
CA LEU A 130 -2.63 -12.03 9.07
C LEU A 130 -3.50 -12.12 10.34
N ASP A 131 -3.98 -11.00 10.89
CA ASP A 131 -4.88 -11.01 12.04
C ASP A 131 -6.30 -11.45 11.65
N ASN A 132 -7.08 -11.88 12.64
CA ASN A 132 -8.47 -12.30 12.47
C ASN A 132 -9.39 -11.16 12.00
N LEU A 133 -10.52 -11.54 11.40
CA LEU A 133 -11.59 -10.61 11.04
C LEU A 133 -12.07 -9.87 12.30
N LYS A 134 -11.92 -8.54 12.30
CA LYS A 134 -12.27 -7.71 13.45
C LYS A 134 -12.71 -6.33 12.98
N LEU A 135 -13.82 -5.84 13.55
CA LEU A 135 -14.21 -4.43 13.48
C LEU A 135 -13.91 -3.79 14.84
N ASP A 136 -13.07 -2.76 14.85
CA ASP A 136 -12.64 -2.04 16.06
C ASP A 136 -12.84 -0.54 15.82
N ASP A 137 -13.85 0.05 16.45
CA ASP A 137 -14.43 1.34 16.05
C ASP A 137 -14.68 1.38 14.53
N ASP A 138 -14.08 2.32 13.81
CA ASP A 138 -14.15 2.47 12.37
C ASP A 138 -13.06 1.71 11.60
N MET A 139 -12.31 0.80 12.24
CA MET A 139 -11.24 0.01 11.61
C MET A 139 -11.69 -1.43 11.39
N LEU A 140 -11.84 -1.82 10.13
CA LEU A 140 -12.08 -3.21 9.72
C LEU A 140 -10.77 -3.89 9.33
N ASN A 141 -10.34 -4.87 10.12
CA ASN A 141 -9.30 -5.81 9.72
C ASN A 141 -9.93 -6.99 8.97
N ILE A 142 -9.51 -7.20 7.73
CA ILE A 142 -9.86 -8.34 6.88
C ILE A 142 -8.63 -9.25 6.80
N PRO A 143 -8.73 -10.54 7.19
CA PRO A 143 -7.64 -11.48 6.98
C PRO A 143 -7.27 -11.57 5.50
N LEU A 144 -5.98 -11.67 5.17
CA LEU A 144 -5.52 -11.70 3.78
C LEU A 144 -6.25 -12.76 2.93
N PHE A 145 -6.48 -13.94 3.50
CA PHE A 145 -7.19 -15.03 2.81
C PHE A 145 -8.69 -14.79 2.59
N MET A 146 -9.27 -13.72 3.15
CA MET A 146 -10.66 -13.28 2.95
C MET A 146 -10.76 -12.04 2.06
N ALA A 147 -9.68 -11.65 1.37
CA ALA A 147 -9.68 -10.43 0.56
C ALA A 147 -10.71 -10.44 -0.57
N ASP A 148 -11.13 -11.62 -1.05
CA ASP A 148 -12.18 -11.83 -2.04
C ASP A 148 -13.60 -11.48 -1.54
N GLN A 149 -13.78 -11.37 -0.21
CA GLN A 149 -15.05 -11.00 0.42
C GLN A 149 -15.13 -9.51 0.80
N THR A 150 -14.19 -8.68 0.35
CA THR A 150 -14.04 -7.29 0.78
C THR A 150 -15.31 -6.46 0.61
N ASP A 151 -15.94 -6.45 -0.57
CA ASP A 151 -17.16 -5.64 -0.80
C ASP A 151 -18.28 -6.02 0.18
N ARG A 152 -18.51 -7.32 0.34
CA ARG A 152 -19.50 -7.86 1.29
C ARG A 152 -19.18 -7.46 2.72
N LEU A 153 -17.92 -7.59 3.15
CA LEU A 153 -17.48 -7.28 4.50
C LEU A 153 -17.59 -5.78 4.82
N ILE A 154 -17.28 -4.90 3.87
CA ILE A 154 -17.53 -3.46 4.00
C ILE A 154 -19.02 -3.20 4.24
N GLY A 155 -19.90 -3.82 3.44
CA GLY A 155 -21.35 -3.67 3.59
C GLY A 155 -21.86 -4.13 4.97
N LEU A 156 -21.30 -5.20 5.52
CA LEU A 156 -21.63 -5.68 6.87
C LEU A 156 -21.11 -4.74 7.97
N ALA A 157 -19.87 -4.30 7.86
CA ALA A 157 -19.26 -3.37 8.83
C ALA A 157 -20.03 -2.03 8.89
N LEU A 158 -20.39 -1.47 7.73
CA LEU A 158 -21.16 -0.22 7.66
C LEU A 158 -22.57 -0.34 8.25
N LYS A 159 -23.19 -1.53 8.21
CA LYS A 159 -24.46 -1.78 8.89
C LYS A 159 -24.28 -1.79 10.41
N GLN A 160 -23.20 -2.40 10.88
CA GLN A 160 -22.91 -2.49 12.31
C GLN A 160 -22.57 -1.13 12.93
N LEU A 161 -21.90 -0.23 12.18
CA LEU A 161 -21.58 1.13 12.63
C LEU A 161 -22.79 2.08 12.72
N LYS A 162 -23.91 1.72 12.09
CA LYS A 162 -25.15 2.52 12.12
C LYS A 162 -26.08 2.14 13.30
N ASN A 163 -25.80 1.03 13.98
CA ASN A 163 -26.53 0.54 15.15
C ASN A 163 -25.88 1.05 16.43
#